data_AF-A0A6L7X5I7-F1
#
_entry.id   AF-A0A6L7X5I7-F1
#
_cell.length_a   1.000
_cell.length_b   1.000
_cell.length_c   1.000
_cell.angle_alpha   90.00
_cell.angle_beta   90.00
_cell.angle_gamma   90.00
#
_symmetry.space_group_name_H-M   'P 1'
#
loop_
_entity.id
_entity.type
_entity.pdbx_description
1 polymer ?
#
loop_
_entity_poly.entity_id
_entity_poly.type
_entity_poly.pdbx_seq_one_letter_code
_entity_poly.pdbx_strand_id
1 'polypeptide(L)' 'MQVVVRDNNVDQALKALKKKLQREGLYREMKKRRAYEKPSERRAREKSEAVRRWRKLQRKRAAREA' A
#
# COMPACT_ATOMS: atom_id res chain seq x y z
N MET A 1 7.89 12.46 6.35
CA MET A 1 8.79 11.50 5.68
C MET A 1 9.98 12.25 5.11
N GLN A 2 11.21 11.95 5.54
CA GLN A 2 12.43 12.61 5.05
C GLN A 2 13.34 11.60 4.32
N VAL A 3 14.05 12.08 3.29
CA VAL A 3 15.06 11.30 2.55
C VAL A 3 16.34 12.11 2.50
N VAL A 4 17.42 11.54 3.02
CA VAL A 4 18.76 12.14 2.96
C VAL A 4 19.33 11.85 1.58
N VAL A 5 19.70 12.91 0.86
CA VAL A 5 20.42 12.80 -0.41
C VAL A 5 21.91 12.69 -0.09
N ARG A 6 22.56 11.65 -0.58
CA ARG A 6 24.02 11.48 -0.48
C ARG A 6 24.63 11.68 -1.86
N ASP A 7 25.81 12.29 -1.91
CA ASP A 7 26.65 12.40 -3.10
C ASP A 7 25.96 13.07 -4.31
N ASN A 8 25.09 14.05 -4.05
CA ASN A 8 24.27 14.74 -5.05
C ASN A 8 23.41 13.82 -5.94
N ASN A 9 23.16 12.57 -5.53
CA ASN A 9 22.39 11.61 -6.30
C ASN A 9 20.88 11.77 -6.06
N VAL A 10 20.31 12.80 -6.68
CA VAL A 10 18.90 13.20 -6.52
C VAL A 10 17.95 12.15 -7.10
N ASP A 11 18.27 11.53 -8.22
CA ASP A 11 17.41 10.54 -8.86
C ASP A 11 17.19 9.29 -8.00
N GLN A 12 18.25 8.82 -7.33
CA GLN A 12 18.14 7.68 -6.44
C GLN A 12 17.34 8.04 -5.18
N ALA A 13 17.52 9.26 -4.65
CA ALA A 13 16.73 9.76 -3.54
C ALA A 13 15.24 9.86 -3.90
N LEU A 14 14.88 10.35 -5.09
CA LEU A 14 13.50 10.40 -5.57
C LEU A 14 12.90 9.01 -5.74
N LYS A 15 13.66 8.05 -6.29
CA LYS A 15 13.24 6.64 -6.38
C LYS A 15 13.00 6.03 -5.00
N ALA A 16 13.87 6.31 -4.03
CA ALA A 16 13.73 5.84 -2.65
C ALA A 16 12.52 6.47 -1.95
N LEU A 17 12.29 7.77 -2.13
CA LEU A 17 11.12 8.50 -1.64
C LEU A 17 9.84 7.88 -2.21
N LYS A 18 9.76 7.68 -3.52
CA LYS A 18 8.60 7.07 -4.18
C LYS A 18 8.32 5.66 -3.64
N LYS A 19 9.35 4.83 -3.44
CA LYS A 19 9.21 3.49 -2.86
C LYS A 19 8.70 3.53 -1.42
N LYS A 20 9.21 4.46 -0.60
CA LYS A 20 8.75 4.65 0.79
C LYS A 20 7.27 5.10 0.83
N LEU A 21 6.86 6.07 0.00
CA LEU A 21 5.47 6.55 -0.09
C LEU A 21 4.51 5.45 -0.56
N GLN A 22 4.95 4.61 -1.49
CA GLN A 22 4.18 3.45 -1.94
C GLN A 22 4.02 2.39 -0.85
N ARG A 23 5.05 2.18 -0.02
CA ARG A 23 5.03 1.24 1.11
C ARG A 23 4.11 1.72 2.23
N GLU A 24 4.14 3.01 2.54
CA GLU A 24 3.22 3.65 3.49
C GLU A 24 1.77 3.64 2.98
N GLY A 25 1.56 3.40 1.67
CA GLY A 25 0.23 3.29 1.08
C GLY A 25 -0.46 4.64 0.86
N LEU A 26 0.28 5.73 1.02
CA LEU A 26 -0.23 7.11 1.00
C LEU A 26 -0.96 7.42 -0.33
N TYR A 27 -0.40 6.98 -1.46
CA TYR A 27 -1.08 7.11 -2.76
C TYR A 27 -2.41 6.35 -2.86
N ARG A 28 -2.54 5.20 -2.18
CA ARG A 28 -3.79 4.45 -2.13
C ARG A 28 -4.81 5.17 -1.28
N GLU A 29 -4.40 5.74 -0.14
CA GLU A 29 -5.29 6.55 0.69
C GLU A 29 -5.74 7.82 -0.04
N MET A 30 -4.81 8.52 -0.68
CA MET A 30 -5.14 9.69 -1.50
C MET A 30 -6.19 9.34 -2.57
N LYS A 31 -6.05 8.20 -3.27
CA LYS A 31 -7.05 7.75 -4.26
C LYS A 31 -8.38 7.41 -3.60
N LYS A 32 -8.37 6.74 -2.45
CA LYS A 32 -9.59 6.36 -1.70
C LYS A 32 -10.35 7.56 -1.15
N ARG A 33 -9.65 8.65 -0.80
CA ARG A 33 -10.24 9.87 -0.21
C ARG A 33 -10.60 10.96 -1.23
N ARG A 34 -10.45 10.72 -2.54
CA ARG A 34 -10.78 11.72 -3.57
C ARG A 34 -12.26 12.10 -3.61
N ALA A 35 -13.13 11.16 -3.25
CA ALA A 35 -14.57 11.34 -3.23
C ALA A 35 -15.12 10.83 -1.90
N TYR A 36 -16.29 11.35 -1.50
CA TYR A 36 -17.03 10.82 -0.38
C TYR A 36 -17.48 9.39 -0.69
N GLU A 37 -17.14 8.46 0.19
CA GLU A 37 -17.58 7.06 0.12
C GLU A 37 -18.63 6.84 1.20
N LYS A 38 -19.80 6.32 0.83
CA LYS A 38 -20.88 6.10 1.79
C LYS A 38 -20.42 5.10 2.86
N PRO A 39 -20.80 5.26 4.16
CA PRO A 39 -20.34 4.36 5.22
C PRO A 39 -20.66 2.88 4.99
N SER A 40 -21.73 2.58 4.25
CA SER A 40 -22.09 1.21 3.84
C SER A 40 -21.12 0.63 2.82
N GLU A 41 -20.72 1.42 1.83
CA GLU A 41 -19.80 1.01 0.76
C GLU A 41 -18.39 0.82 1.31
N ARG A 42 -17.97 1.72 2.22
CA ARG A 42 -16.70 1.60 2.94
C ARG A 42 -16.61 0.26 3.69
N ARG A 43 -17.67 -0.11 4.43
CA ARG A 43 -17.75 -1.39 5.17
C ARG A 43 -17.70 -2.61 4.25
N ALA A 44 -18.44 -2.57 3.14
CA ALA A 44 -18.43 -3.66 2.15
C ALA A 44 -17.03 -3.86 1.55
N ARG A 45 -16.37 -2.76 1.18
CA ARG A 45 -15.00 -2.79 0.64
C ARG A 45 -14.01 -3.33 1.66
N GLU A 46 -14.03 -2.85 2.90
CA GLU A 46 -13.13 -3.32 3.96
C GLU A 46 -13.26 -4.82 4.20
N LYS A 47 -14.50 -5.34 4.26
CA LYS A 47 -14.77 -6.78 4.36
C LYS A 47 -14.18 -7.55 3.18
N SER A 48 -14.38 -7.04 1.95
CA SER A 48 -13.83 -7.67 0.74
C SER A 48 -12.29 -7.66 0.71
N GLU A 49 -11.65 -6.58 1.16
CA GLU A 49 -10.20 -6.45 1.23
C GLU A 49 -9.62 -7.40 2.28
N ALA A 50 -10.27 -7.54 3.43
CA ALA A 50 -9.86 -8.47 4.48
C ALA A 50 -9.87 -9.93 4.00
N VAL A 51 -10.96 -10.36 3.35
CA VAL A 51 -11.07 -11.70 2.76
C VAL A 51 -9.98 -11.92 1.69
N ARG A 52 -9.74 -10.93 0.82
CA ARG A 52 -8.68 -11.02 -0.20
C ARG A 52 -7.29 -11.14 0.42
N ARG A 53 -6.99 -10.37 1.48
CA ARG A 53 -5.71 -10.44 2.21
C ARG A 53 -5.53 -11.80 2.87
N TRP A 54 -6.57 -12.32 3.52
CA TRP A 54 -6.54 -13.63 4.15
C TRP A 54 -6.28 -14.75 3.13
N ARG A 55 -7.01 -14.77 2.01
CA ARG A 55 -6.78 -15.75 0.93
C ARG A 55 -5.35 -15.68 0.37
N LYS A 56 -4.80 -14.48 0.22
CA LYS A 56 -3.42 -14.28 -0.24
C LYS A 56 -2.40 -14.83 0.77
N LEU A 57 -2.65 -14.66 2.08
CA LEU A 57 -1.78 -15.20 3.12
C LEU A 57 -1.79 -16.73 3.12
N GLN A 58 -2.98 -17.35 3.00
CA GLN A 58 -3.09 -18.81 2.95
C GLN A 58 -2.36 -19.40 1.74
N ARG A 59 -2.51 -18.80 0.55
CA ARG A 59 -1.75 -19.21 -0.64
C ARG A 59 -0.24 -19.16 -0.43
N LYS A 60 0.26 -18.13 0.26
CA LYS A 60 1.69 -17.99 0.56
C LYS A 60 2.20 -19.01 1.59
N ARG A 61 1.35 -19.41 2.54
CA ARG A 61 1.68 -20.45 3.53
C ARG A 61 1.77 -21.82 2.86
N ALA A 62 0.74 -22.18 2.09
CA ALA A 62 0.71 -23.43 1.33
C ALA A 62 1.90 -23.57 0.37
N ALA A 63 2.30 -22.48 -0.31
CA ALA A 63 3.47 -22.48 -1.20
C ALA A 63 4.83 -22.51 -0.47
N ARG A 64 4.86 -22.35 0.85
CA ARG A 64 6.09 -22.43 1.67
C ARG A 64 6.20 -23.78 2.38
N GLU A 65 5.07 -24.44 2.60
CA GLU A 65 4.96 -25.76 3.23
C GLU A 65 5.05 -26.91 2.22
N ALA A 66 4.83 -26.62 0.93
CA ALA A 66 5.12 -27.50 -0.21
C ALA A 66 6.56 -27.32 -0.70
#